data_AF-M2Y8Y0-F1
#
_entry.id   AF-M2Y8Y0-F1
#
_cell.length_a   1.000
_cell.length_b   1.000
_cell.length_c   1.000
_cell.angle_alpha   90.00
_cell.angle_beta   90.00
_cell.angle_gamma   90.00
#
_symmetry.space_group_name_H-M   'P 1'
#
loop_
_entity.id
_entity.type
_entity.pdbx_description
1 polymer ?
#
loop_
_entity_poly.entity_id
_entity_poly.type
_entity_poly.pdbx_seq_one_letter_code
_entity_poly.pdbx_strand_id
1 'polypeptide(L)'
;MIWSQSLFINKYKVQCQCEGGMSGVDEVNDADFIEIHPMYMLRWEESEQAHILLYPEGIVKLNSSAGEILKRFVGGRLVAEVVAELSALCPDEDIAADILAFLEIANDKGWTRKAAQA
;
A
#
# COMPACT_ATOMS: atom_id res chain seq x y z
N MET A 1 6.23 -37.09 20.73
CA MET A 1 7.66 -37.27 20.40
C MET A 1 7.74 -37.42 18.88
N ILE A 2 8.48 -36.69 18.05
CA ILE A 2 9.47 -35.59 18.13
C ILE A 2 9.52 -35.09 16.67
N TRP A 3 9.33 -33.80 16.38
CA TRP A 3 9.82 -33.11 15.17
C TRP A 3 9.88 -31.62 15.54
N SER A 4 10.79 -31.18 16.42
CA SER A 4 12.22 -30.82 16.21
C SER A 4 12.48 -29.77 15.14
N GLN A 5 12.98 -28.62 15.61
CA GLN A 5 13.24 -27.34 14.95
C GLN A 5 14.32 -27.38 13.86
N SER A 6 14.16 -26.54 12.84
CA SER A 6 15.22 -25.78 12.13
C SER A 6 14.52 -24.88 11.10
N LEU A 7 14.46 -23.55 11.24
CA LEU A 7 15.51 -22.52 11.10
C LEU A 7 15.17 -21.65 9.88
N PHE A 8 14.67 -20.46 10.17
CA PHE A 8 15.07 -19.17 9.61
C PHE A 8 14.92 -18.87 8.09
N ILE A 9 14.25 -17.72 7.86
CA ILE A 9 14.23 -16.82 6.69
C ILE A 9 13.76 -17.37 5.34
N ASN A 10 12.46 -17.19 5.06
CA ASN A 10 12.02 -16.84 3.70
C ASN A 10 11.16 -15.57 3.69
N LYS A 11 11.93 -14.48 3.65
CA LYS A 11 11.65 -13.08 3.35
C LYS A 11 10.64 -12.92 2.19
N TYR A 12 9.44 -12.40 2.50
CA TYR A 12 8.36 -12.00 1.57
C TYR A 12 7.91 -13.04 0.53
N LYS A 13 7.09 -13.98 0.99
CA LYS A 13 6.06 -14.57 0.12
C LYS A 13 4.71 -14.02 0.56
N VAL A 14 4.38 -12.82 0.09
CA VAL A 14 2.97 -12.43 -0.04
C VAL A 14 2.40 -13.36 -1.12
N GLN A 15 1.95 -14.54 -0.71
CA GLN A 15 1.01 -15.34 -1.49
C GLN A 15 -0.35 -14.64 -1.33
N CYS A 16 -0.61 -13.65 -2.18
CA CYS A 16 -1.98 -13.28 -2.51
C CYS A 16 -2.57 -14.49 -3.24
N GLN A 17 -3.31 -15.31 -2.51
CA GLN A 17 -4.09 -16.39 -3.09
C GLN A 17 -5.53 -15.89 -3.24
N CYS A 18 -5.74 -15.06 -4.26
CA CYS A 18 -7.08 -14.77 -4.77
C CYS A 18 -7.23 -15.56 -6.08
N GLU A 19 -7.68 -16.81 -5.99
CA GLU A 19 -8.36 -17.44 -7.12
C GLU A 19 -9.80 -16.93 -7.11
N GLY A 20 -10.08 -15.87 -7.88
CA GLY A 20 -11.43 -15.33 -7.97
C GLY A 20 -11.53 -14.04 -8.78
N GLY A 21 -11.85 -14.18 -10.06
CA GLY A 21 -12.65 -13.20 -10.81
C GLY A 21 -12.01 -11.85 -11.13
N MET A 22 -11.46 -11.74 -12.34
CA MET A 22 -11.38 -10.47 -13.06
C MET A 22 -12.80 -9.91 -13.25
N SER A 23 -13.21 -8.92 -12.44
CA SER A 23 -14.30 -8.00 -12.82
C SER A 23 -14.38 -6.80 -11.87
N GLY A 24 -13.98 -5.63 -12.38
CA GLY A 24 -14.14 -4.34 -11.71
C GLY A 24 -12.86 -3.53 -11.74
N VAL A 25 -12.50 -2.97 -12.90
CA VAL A 25 -11.46 -1.93 -12.97
C VAL A 25 -12.03 -0.67 -12.31
N ASP A 26 -11.92 -0.59 -10.99
CA ASP A 26 -12.05 0.65 -10.26
C ASP A 26 -10.80 1.49 -10.52
N GLU A 27 -10.69 2.02 -11.74
CA GLU A 27 -9.64 2.95 -12.17
C GLU A 27 -9.57 4.10 -11.16
N VAL A 28 -8.44 4.22 -10.46
CA VAL A 28 -8.21 5.29 -9.49
C VAL A 28 -7.85 6.56 -10.27
N ASN A 29 -8.62 7.62 -10.07
CA ASN A 29 -8.41 8.91 -10.71
C ASN A 29 -7.81 9.93 -9.74
N ASP A 30 -7.24 11.02 -10.27
CA ASP A 30 -6.69 12.12 -9.47
C ASP A 30 -7.76 12.81 -8.58
N ALA A 31 -9.02 12.82 -9.02
CA ALA A 31 -10.14 13.37 -8.25
C ALA A 31 -10.67 12.44 -7.15
N ASP A 32 -10.18 11.20 -7.06
CA ASP A 32 -10.62 10.27 -6.02
C ASP A 32 -10.07 10.66 -4.66
N PHE A 33 -10.91 10.48 -3.64
CA PHE A 33 -10.50 10.59 -2.25
C PHE A 33 -10.23 9.20 -1.69
N ILE A 34 -8.97 8.95 -1.36
CA ILE A 34 -8.49 7.66 -0.91
C ILE A 34 -8.10 7.73 0.55
N GLU A 35 -8.53 6.73 1.32
CA GLU A 35 -8.10 6.54 2.70
C GLU A 35 -7.59 5.11 2.90
N ILE A 36 -6.62 4.95 3.81
CA ILE A 36 -6.21 3.62 4.26
C ILE A 36 -7.33 3.00 5.09
N HIS A 37 -7.66 1.75 4.80
CA HIS A 37 -8.70 1.05 5.53
C HIS A 37 -8.27 0.87 7.01
N PRO A 38 -9.14 1.16 8.00
CA PRO A 38 -8.74 1.27 9.42
C PRO A 38 -8.24 -0.02 10.06
N MET A 39 -8.46 -1.16 9.40
CA MET A 39 -7.94 -2.47 9.80
C MET A 39 -6.43 -2.62 9.51
N TYR A 40 -5.89 -1.76 8.66
CA TYR A 40 -4.47 -1.73 8.32
C TYR A 40 -3.76 -0.64 9.12
N MET A 41 -2.57 -0.96 9.63
CA MET A 41 -1.71 -0.01 10.32
C MET A 41 -0.35 0.05 9.63
N LEU A 42 -0.02 1.22 9.07
CA LEU A 42 1.30 1.48 8.54
C LEU A 42 2.27 1.80 9.67
N ARG A 43 3.41 1.10 9.73
CA ARG A 43 4.49 1.32 10.69
C ARG A 43 5.83 1.37 9.99
N TRP A 44 6.73 2.20 10.48
CA TRP A 44 8.12 2.17 10.05
C TRP A 44 8.90 1.15 10.90
N GLU A 45 9.73 0.33 10.24
CA GLU A 45 10.63 -0.60 10.91
C GLU A 45 12.09 -0.22 10.60
N GLU A 46 12.81 0.26 11.62
CA GLU A 46 14.19 0.75 11.47
C GLU A 46 15.18 -0.36 11.11
N SER A 47 14.96 -1.58 11.62
CA SER A 47 15.85 -2.72 11.37
C SER A 47 15.90 -3.15 9.91
N GLU A 48 14.82 -2.93 9.18
CA GLU A 48 14.70 -3.27 7.76
C GLU A 48 14.64 -2.04 6.85
N GLN A 49 14.67 -0.84 7.44
CA GLN A 49 14.55 0.46 6.76
C GLN A 49 13.38 0.49 5.76
N ALA A 50 12.24 -0.01 6.21
CA ALA A 50 11.07 -0.21 5.36
C ALA A 50 9.78 0.07 6.10
N HIS A 51 8.75 0.39 5.32
CA HIS A 51 7.40 0.54 5.82
C HIS A 51 6.70 -0.81 5.83
N ILE A 52 6.01 -1.10 6.92
CA ILE A 52 5.33 -2.35 7.22
C ILE A 52 3.85 -2.07 7.41
N LEU A 53 3.00 -2.70 6.61
CA LEU A 53 1.55 -2.64 6.74
C LEU A 53 1.07 -3.86 7.51
N LEU A 54 0.60 -3.63 8.73
CA LEU A 54 0.07 -4.66 9.63
C LEU A 54 -1.44 -4.81 9.43
N TYR A 55 -1.93 -6.04 9.38
CA TYR A 55 -3.34 -6.38 9.38
C TYR A 55 -3.53 -7.75 10.09
N PRO A 56 -4.72 -8.12 10.55
CA PRO A 56 -4.87 -9.26 11.47
C PRO A 56 -4.50 -10.61 10.85
N GLU A 57 -4.56 -10.74 9.52
CA GLU A 57 -4.15 -11.97 8.82
C GLU A 57 -2.65 -12.00 8.51
N GLY A 58 -1.91 -10.90 8.66
CA GLY A 58 -0.47 -10.89 8.43
C GLY A 58 0.21 -9.52 8.32
N ILE A 59 1.37 -9.54 7.66
CA ILE A 59 2.24 -8.37 7.52
C ILE A 59 2.65 -8.23 6.06
N VAL A 60 2.46 -7.04 5.48
CA VAL A 60 3.00 -6.69 4.16
C VAL A 60 4.19 -5.76 4.35
N LYS A 61 5.32 -6.10 3.74
CA LYS A 61 6.44 -5.16 3.62
C LYS A 61 6.30 -4.36 2.35
N LEU A 62 6.42 -3.05 2.49
CA LEU A 62 6.43 -2.09 1.42
C LEU A 62 7.86 -1.59 1.20
N ASN A 63 8.17 -1.17 -0.03
CA ASN A 63 9.40 -0.45 -0.30
C ASN A 63 9.28 0.98 0.27
N SER A 64 10.40 1.71 0.32
CA SER A 64 10.43 3.07 0.88
C SER A 64 9.46 4.00 0.16
N SER A 65 9.39 3.94 -1.18
CA SER A 65 8.51 4.78 -1.99
C SER A 65 7.01 4.50 -1.72
N ALA A 66 6.59 3.24 -1.75
CA ALA A 66 5.21 2.82 -1.49
C ALA A 66 4.76 3.17 -0.07
N GLY A 67 5.66 3.05 0.90
CA GLY A 67 5.38 3.45 2.26
C GLY A 67 5.19 4.96 2.41
N GLU A 68 6.02 5.78 1.75
CA GLU A 68 5.85 7.24 1.73
C GLU A 68 4.55 7.66 1.02
N ILE A 69 4.18 6.97 -0.07
CA ILE A 69 2.90 7.18 -0.75
C ILE A 69 1.73 6.86 0.20
N LEU A 70 1.68 5.65 0.76
CA LEU A 70 0.61 5.24 1.67
C LEU A 70 0.50 6.12 2.91
N LYS A 71 1.64 6.53 3.48
CA LYS A 71 1.67 7.40 4.66
C LYS A 71 0.88 8.70 4.46
N ARG A 72 0.83 9.21 3.23
CA ARG A 72 0.05 10.42 2.90
C ARG A 72 -1.46 10.19 2.89
N PHE A 73 -1.90 8.97 2.59
CA PHE A 73 -3.31 8.58 2.62
C PHE A 73 -3.78 8.10 4.01
N VAL A 74 -2.90 8.09 5.01
CA VAL A 74 -3.28 7.87 6.42
C VAL A 74 -4.15 9.04 6.87
N GLY A 75 -5.45 8.79 7.06
CA GLY A 75 -6.43 9.82 7.44
C GLY A 75 -7.24 10.42 6.28
N GLY A 76 -7.07 9.90 5.07
CA GLY A 76 -7.84 10.30 3.90
C GLY A 76 -7.29 11.55 3.20
N ARG A 77 -7.03 11.44 1.90
CA ARG A 77 -6.53 12.53 1.05
C ARG A 77 -7.04 12.37 -0.39
N LEU A 78 -7.06 13.49 -1.11
CA LEU A 78 -7.27 13.48 -2.55
C LEU A 78 -6.00 13.00 -3.28
N VAL A 79 -6.15 12.16 -4.30
CA VAL A 79 -5.01 11.65 -5.08
C VAL A 79 -4.23 12.79 -5.74
N ALA A 80 -4.91 13.77 -6.34
CA ALA A 80 -4.23 14.88 -7.01
C ALA A 80 -3.34 15.70 -6.07
N GLU A 81 -3.77 15.90 -4.81
CA GLU A 81 -2.97 16.63 -3.81
C GLU A 81 -1.70 15.85 -3.48
N VAL A 82 -1.82 14.54 -3.25
CA VAL A 82 -0.68 13.68 -2.94
C VAL A 82 0.31 13.61 -4.11
N VAL A 83 -0.20 13.45 -5.33
CA VAL A 83 0.63 13.43 -6.55
C VAL A 83 1.36 14.75 -6.73
N ALA A 84 0.69 15.89 -6.57
CA ALA A 84 1.31 17.21 -6.67
C ALA A 84 2.40 17.43 -5.61
N GLU A 85 2.11 17.07 -4.35
CA GLU A 85 3.09 17.18 -3.26
C GLU A 85 4.32 16.27 -3.47
N LEU A 86 4.11 15.04 -3.91
CA LEU A 86 5.21 14.10 -4.17
C LEU A 86 6.03 14.51 -5.39
N SER A 87 5.38 14.93 -6.48
CA SER A 87 6.06 15.44 -7.67
C SER A 87 6.93 16.67 -7.36
N ALA A 88 6.48 17.55 -6.44
CA ALA A 88 7.28 18.67 -5.98
C ALA A 88 8.53 18.25 -5.17
N LEU A 89 8.49 17.12 -4.48
CA LEU A 89 9.64 16.58 -3.73
C LEU A 89 10.61 15.79 -4.62
N CYS A 90 10.10 15.22 -5.71
CA CYS A 90 10.87 14.44 -6.68
C CYS A 90 10.76 15.05 -8.09
N PRO A 91 11.31 16.25 -8.32
CA PRO A 91 11.17 16.95 -9.61
C PRO A 91 11.91 16.27 -10.78
N ASP A 92 12.78 15.30 -10.50
CA ASP A 92 13.60 14.59 -11.49
C ASP A 92 12.91 13.30 -12.01
N GLU A 93 11.81 12.88 -11.38
CA GLU A 93 11.15 11.59 -11.66
C GLU A 93 9.65 11.77 -11.87
N ASP A 94 9.11 11.21 -12.95
CA ASP A 94 7.67 11.22 -13.24
C ASP A 94 6.98 10.12 -12.45
N ILE A 95 6.73 10.40 -11.16
CA ILE A 95 6.13 9.42 -10.23
C ILE A 95 4.59 9.45 -10.24
N ALA A 96 3.97 10.33 -11.01
CA ALA A 96 2.51 10.47 -11.04
C ALA A 96 1.83 9.18 -11.54
N ALA A 97 2.34 8.62 -12.64
CA ALA A 97 1.84 7.36 -13.18
C ALA A 97 2.09 6.18 -12.22
N ASP A 98 3.28 6.13 -11.60
CA ASP A 98 3.62 5.10 -10.62
C ASP A 98 2.72 5.15 -9.37
N ILE A 99 2.37 6.35 -8.88
CA ILE A 99 1.46 6.52 -7.75
C ILE A 99 0.07 5.98 -8.10
N LEU A 100 -0.46 6.34 -9.27
CA LEU A 100 -1.79 5.87 -9.71
C LEU A 100 -1.82 4.34 -9.85
N ALA A 101 -0.84 3.76 -10.55
CA ALA A 101 -0.72 2.32 -10.70
C ALA A 101 -0.58 1.60 -9.35
N PHE A 102 0.16 2.19 -8.41
CA PHE A 102 0.28 1.65 -7.05
C PHE A 102 -1.04 1.73 -6.28
N LEU A 103 -1.79 2.82 -6.40
CA LEU A 103 -3.10 2.97 -5.76
C LEU A 103 -4.13 1.97 -6.30
N GLU A 104 -4.11 1.67 -7.59
CA GLU A 104 -4.94 0.62 -8.17
C GLU A 104 -4.65 -0.74 -7.52
N ILE A 105 -3.36 -1.09 -7.37
CA ILE A 105 -2.95 -2.33 -6.69
C ILE A 105 -3.36 -2.31 -5.21
N ALA A 106 -3.21 -1.18 -4.53
CA ALA A 106 -3.60 -1.04 -3.13
C ALA A 106 -5.11 -1.17 -2.93
N ASN A 107 -5.90 -0.63 -3.86
CA ASN A 107 -7.36 -0.74 -3.87
C ASN A 107 -7.81 -2.17 -4.19
N ASP A 108 -7.20 -2.84 -5.17
CA ASP A 108 -7.46 -4.25 -5.51
C ASP A 108 -7.19 -5.19 -4.32
N LYS A 109 -6.12 -4.91 -3.57
CA LYS A 109 -5.79 -5.64 -2.33
C LYS A 109 -6.63 -5.24 -1.12
N GLY A 110 -7.49 -4.22 -1.25
CA GLY A 110 -8.32 -3.70 -0.17
C GLY A 110 -7.56 -2.96 0.95
N TRP A 111 -6.29 -2.59 0.71
CA TRP A 111 -5.50 -1.82 1.67
C TRP A 111 -6.03 -0.40 1.84
N THR A 112 -6.49 0.16 0.73
CA THR A 112 -7.10 1.48 0.63
C THR A 112 -8.56 1.34 0.21
N ARG A 113 -9.37 2.34 0.53
CA ARG A 113 -10.74 2.47 0.06
C ARG A 113 -10.99 3.87 -0.48
N LYS A 114 -11.88 3.96 -1.47
CA LYS A 114 -12.47 5.23 -1.90
C LYS A 114 -13.45 5.70 -0.83
N ALA A 115 -13.20 6.85 -0.22
CA ALA A 115 -14.15 7.49 0.67
C ALA A 115 -15.02 8.47 -0.14
N ALA A 116 -16.33 8.48 0.08
CA ALA A 116 -17.16 9.56 -0.41
C ALA A 116 -16.76 10.83 0.37
N GLN A 117 -16.31 11.87 -0.33
CA GLN A 117 -16.07 13.18 0.29
C GLN A 117 -17.34 13.59 1.07
N ALA A 118 -17.21 13.71 2.39
CA ALA A 118 -18.30 14.09 3.29
C ALA A 118 -18.47 15.60 3.38
#